data_AF-A0A7S4DVS8-F1
#
_entry.id   AF-A0A7S4DVS8-F1
#
_cell.length_a   1.000
_cell.length_b   1.000
_cell.length_c   1.000
_cell.angle_alpha   90.00
_cell.angle_beta   90.00
_cell.angle_gamma   90.00
#
_symmetry.space_group_name_H-M   'P 1'
#
loop_
_entity.id
_entity.type
_entity.pdbx_description
1 polymer ?
#
loop_
_entity_poly.entity_id
_entity_poly.type
_entity_poly.pdbx_seq_one_letter_code
_entity_poly.pdbx_strand_id
1 'polypeptide(L)'
;AILTYRNRSSAVEALRLSGYRIFGRLLRAQMMKPTKTVFAFNLSPHVDKERLTRFFKPARIFDISWIWDHGNWTGTAVIEFTTTDEAILAVEGNFGRSLAGKTMRLELGRMPRLKEERLSTNITTAVIGNLPRRATIE
;
A
#
# COMPACT_ATOMS: atom_id res chain seq x y z
N ALA A 1 8.83 -3.50 9.26
CA ALA A 1 8.65 -2.90 7.94
C ALA A 1 7.40 -3.46 7.27
N ILE A 2 6.88 -2.71 6.30
CA ILE A 2 5.89 -3.19 5.35
C ILE A 2 6.68 -3.54 4.10
N LEU A 3 6.46 -4.73 3.56
CA LEU A 3 7.08 -5.14 2.30
C LEU A 3 5.97 -5.27 1.27
N THR A 4 6.06 -4.44 0.24
CA THR A 4 5.14 -4.50 -0.90
C THR A 4 5.79 -5.37 -1.96
N TYR A 5 5.13 -6.46 -2.32
CA TYR A 5 5.59 -7.39 -3.35
C TYR A 5 4.87 -7.08 -4.65
N ARG A 6 5.53 -7.37 -5.78
CA ARG A 6 4.90 -7.24 -7.11
C ARG A 6 3.74 -8.23 -7.28
N ASN A 7 3.85 -9.41 -6.68
CA ASN A 7 2.90 -10.50 -6.87
C ASN A 7 2.50 -11.13 -5.54
N ARG A 8 1.24 -11.59 -5.47
CA ARG A 8 0.70 -12.40 -4.37
C ARG A 8 1.57 -13.61 -4.03
N SER A 9 2.06 -14.34 -5.03
CA SER A 9 2.88 -15.54 -4.82
C SER A 9 4.14 -15.25 -4.02
N SER A 10 4.85 -14.17 -4.35
CA SER A 10 6.05 -13.73 -3.62
C SER A 10 5.69 -13.30 -2.20
N ALA A 11 4.54 -12.65 -2.02
CA ALA A 11 4.08 -12.26 -0.69
C ALA A 11 3.72 -13.49 0.18
N VAL A 12 3.18 -14.56 -0.42
CA VAL A 12 2.91 -15.85 0.24
C VAL A 12 4.21 -16.57 0.59
N GLU A 13 5.20 -16.55 -0.29
CA GLU A 13 6.53 -17.11 0.00
C GLU A 13 7.18 -16.40 1.18
N ALA A 14 7.06 -15.07 1.25
CA ALA A 14 7.55 -14.30 2.38
C ALA A 14 6.86 -14.63 3.71
N LEU A 15 5.62 -15.13 3.70
CA LEU A 15 4.96 -15.60 4.93
C LEU A 15 5.65 -16.83 5.52
N ARG A 16 6.28 -17.67 4.68
CA ARG A 16 7.03 -18.84 5.14
C ARG A 16 8.27 -18.45 5.96
N LEU A 17 8.74 -17.21 5.81
CA LEU A 17 9.83 -16.66 6.63
C LEU A 17 9.39 -16.36 8.07
N SER A 18 8.08 -16.41 8.37
CA SER A 18 7.61 -16.32 9.76
C SER A 18 8.18 -17.48 10.58
N GLY A 19 8.80 -17.17 11.71
CA GLY A 19 9.52 -18.16 12.54
C GLY A 19 11.03 -18.23 12.30
N TYR A 20 11.54 -17.65 11.20
CA TYR A 20 12.99 -17.53 11.01
C TYR A 20 13.58 -16.45 11.93
N ARG A 21 14.85 -16.62 12.32
CA ARG A 21 15.56 -15.61 13.11
C ARG A 21 16.42 -14.75 12.21
N ILE A 22 16.19 -13.44 12.25
CA ILE A 22 17.08 -12.43 11.66
C ILE A 22 17.65 -11.61 12.80
N PHE A 23 19.00 -11.54 12.89
CA PHE A 23 19.72 -10.90 14.01
C PHE A 23 19.20 -11.32 15.40
N GLY A 24 18.98 -12.63 15.59
CA GLY A 24 18.50 -13.20 16.84
C GLY A 24 17.00 -13.00 17.14
N ARG A 25 16.27 -12.22 16.32
CA ARG A 25 14.84 -11.95 16.50
C ARG A 25 13.99 -12.81 15.58
N LEU A 26 12.95 -13.43 16.15
CA LEU A 26 11.98 -14.20 15.38
C LEU A 26 11.16 -13.28 14.49
N LEU A 27 11.13 -13.55 13.20
CA LEU A 27 10.26 -12.88 12.26
C LEU A 27 8.82 -13.30 12.50
N ARG A 28 7.92 -12.32 12.44
CA ARG A 28 6.48 -12.54 12.31
C ARG A 28 6.03 -11.86 11.03
N ALA A 29 5.80 -12.67 10.01
CA ALA A 29 5.22 -12.21 8.75
C ALA A 29 3.72 -12.47 8.81
N GLN A 30 2.93 -11.43 8.53
CA GLN A 30 1.48 -11.54 8.48
C GLN A 30 0.95 -10.82 7.27
N MET A 31 -0.15 -11.35 6.75
CA MET A 31 -0.90 -10.75 5.68
C MET A 31 -1.71 -9.53 6.15
N MET A 32 -1.62 -8.42 5.42
CA MET A 32 -2.39 -7.21 5.65
C MET A 32 -3.85 -7.50 5.37
N LYS A 33 -4.72 -7.03 6.26
CA LYS A 33 -6.16 -7.03 5.98
C LYS A 33 -6.41 -6.12 4.78
N PRO A 34 -7.26 -6.54 3.84
CA PRO A 34 -7.50 -5.79 2.63
C PRO A 34 -8.28 -4.51 2.99
N THR A 35 -7.89 -3.37 2.43
CA THR A 35 -8.48 -2.05 2.74
C THR A 35 -8.87 -1.33 1.46
N LYS A 36 -9.89 -0.46 1.56
CA LYS A 36 -10.34 0.39 0.45
C LYS A 36 -9.44 1.61 0.24
N THR A 37 -8.54 1.86 1.17
CA THR A 37 -7.72 3.07 1.21
C THR A 37 -6.35 2.77 0.61
N VAL A 38 -5.84 3.66 -0.23
CA VAL A 38 -4.50 3.61 -0.82
C VAL A 38 -3.79 4.93 -0.53
N PHE A 39 -2.55 4.85 -0.08
CA PHE A 39 -1.65 5.98 0.00
C PHE A 39 -0.83 6.05 -1.29
N ALA A 40 -0.89 7.19 -1.96
CA ALA A 40 -0.07 7.50 -3.12
C ALA A 40 1.01 8.51 -2.71
N PHE A 41 2.27 8.07 -2.76
CA PHE A 41 3.45 8.85 -2.41
C PHE A 41 4.23 9.28 -3.66
N ASN A 42 5.07 10.30 -3.49
CA ASN A 42 5.92 10.88 -4.53
C ASN A 42 5.12 11.43 -5.73
N LEU A 43 3.97 12.03 -5.45
CA LEU A 43 3.16 12.69 -6.45
C LEU A 43 3.87 13.95 -6.97
N SER A 44 3.63 14.26 -8.24
CA SER A 44 4.06 15.53 -8.84
C SER A 44 3.08 16.64 -8.46
N PRO A 45 3.54 17.88 -8.16
CA PRO A 45 2.66 18.99 -7.79
C PRO A 45 1.68 19.40 -8.89
N HIS A 46 1.90 18.90 -10.12
CA HIS A 46 0.99 19.10 -11.25
C HIS A 46 -0.08 17.98 -11.37
N VAL A 47 -0.26 17.15 -10.35
CA VAL A 47 -1.25 16.08 -10.35
C VAL A 47 -2.51 16.56 -9.65
N ASP A 48 -3.61 16.60 -10.39
CA ASP A 48 -4.94 16.92 -9.88
C ASP A 48 -5.78 15.65 -9.66
N LYS A 49 -6.90 15.79 -8.94
CA LYS A 49 -7.84 14.69 -8.66
C LYS A 49 -8.28 13.98 -9.93
N GLU A 50 -8.62 14.71 -10.99
CA GLU A 50 -9.03 14.12 -12.27
C GLU A 50 -7.95 13.26 -12.93
N ARG A 51 -6.67 13.66 -12.80
CA ARG A 51 -5.55 12.89 -13.36
C ARG A 51 -5.38 11.58 -12.63
N LEU A 52 -5.52 11.58 -11.30
CA LEU A 52 -5.54 10.36 -10.50
C LEU A 52 -6.74 9.48 -10.87
N THR A 53 -7.94 10.05 -10.96
CA THR A 53 -9.13 9.29 -11.37
C THR A 53 -8.96 8.65 -12.74
N ARG A 54 -8.38 9.36 -13.72
CA ARG A 54 -8.08 8.80 -15.05
C ARG A 54 -7.00 7.72 -14.98
N PHE A 55 -5.97 7.93 -14.18
CA PHE A 55 -4.86 7.01 -14.03
C PHE A 55 -5.29 5.66 -13.42
N PHE A 56 -6.20 5.68 -12.46
CA PHE A 56 -6.68 4.47 -11.79
C PHE A 56 -7.83 3.75 -12.51
N LYS A 57 -8.33 4.26 -13.64
CA LYS A 57 -9.35 3.54 -14.42
C LYS A 57 -8.83 2.14 -14.81
N PRO A 58 -9.67 1.09 -14.69
CA PRO A 58 -11.12 1.10 -14.47
C PRO A 58 -11.60 1.22 -13.00
N ALA A 59 -10.71 1.27 -12.01
CA ALA A 59 -11.08 1.31 -10.60
C ALA A 59 -11.82 2.61 -10.22
N ARG A 60 -12.89 2.49 -9.44
CA ARG A 60 -13.70 3.63 -9.00
C ARG A 60 -13.17 4.20 -7.69
N ILE A 61 -12.86 5.49 -7.71
CA ILE A 61 -12.43 6.25 -6.55
C ILE A 61 -13.67 6.89 -5.90
N PHE A 62 -13.80 6.71 -4.59
CA PHE A 62 -14.80 7.36 -3.73
C PHE A 62 -14.36 8.77 -3.34
N ASP A 63 -13.15 8.92 -2.80
CA ASP A 63 -12.57 10.23 -2.44
C ASP A 63 -11.06 10.29 -2.63
N ILE A 64 -10.54 11.51 -2.82
CA ILE A 64 -9.11 11.83 -2.85
C ILE A 64 -8.86 12.97 -1.87
N SER A 65 -8.06 12.70 -0.86
CA SER A 65 -7.64 13.63 0.18
C SER A 65 -6.13 13.87 0.12
N TRP A 66 -5.71 15.12 -0.01
CA TRP A 66 -4.30 15.50 -0.06
C TRP A 66 -3.71 15.61 1.35
N ILE A 67 -2.49 15.12 1.55
CA ILE A 67 -1.80 15.25 2.85
C ILE A 67 -0.92 16.51 2.83
N TRP A 68 -1.15 17.36 3.82
CA TRP A 68 -0.42 18.59 4.06
C TRP A 68 0.29 18.51 5.41
N ASP A 69 1.51 19.03 5.48
CA ASP A 69 2.30 19.15 6.69
C ASP A 69 2.64 20.63 6.91
N HIS A 70 2.13 21.22 8.00
CA HIS A 70 2.29 22.63 8.34
C HIS A 70 2.04 23.62 7.16
N GLY A 71 1.05 23.32 6.31
CA GLY A 71 0.69 24.13 5.14
C GLY A 71 1.49 23.81 3.87
N ASN A 72 2.49 22.92 3.93
CA ASN A 72 3.22 22.44 2.77
C ASN A 72 2.63 21.13 2.26
N TRP A 73 2.47 21.02 0.94
CA TRP A 73 2.03 19.77 0.34
C TRP A 73 3.14 18.72 0.44
N THR A 74 2.80 17.56 1.01
CA THR A 74 3.78 16.49 1.27
C THR A 74 4.10 15.62 0.05
N GLY A 75 3.48 15.89 -1.11
CA GLY A 75 3.57 14.99 -2.26
C GLY A 75 2.82 13.67 -2.05
N THR A 76 1.91 13.62 -1.09
CA THR A 76 1.16 12.41 -0.71
C THR A 76 -0.34 12.66 -0.79
N ALA A 77 -1.06 11.65 -1.27
CA ALA A 77 -2.52 11.63 -1.26
C ALA A 77 -3.03 10.33 -0.62
N VAL A 78 -4.16 10.43 0.06
CA VAL A 78 -4.99 9.32 0.48
C VAL A 78 -6.13 9.18 -0.53
N ILE A 79 -6.26 7.99 -1.09
CA ILE A 79 -7.26 7.67 -2.11
C ILE A 79 -8.15 6.58 -1.53
N GLU A 80 -9.44 6.86 -1.42
CA GLU A 80 -10.43 5.88 -1.00
C GLU A 80 -11.14 5.34 -2.24
N PHE A 81 -11.11 4.02 -2.43
CA PHE A 81 -11.81 3.32 -3.51
C PHE A 81 -13.18 2.85 -3.06
N THR A 82 -14.07 2.57 -4.01
CA THR A 82 -15.43 2.11 -3.65
C THR A 82 -15.41 0.70 -3.05
N THR A 83 -14.50 -0.15 -3.56
CA THR A 83 -14.30 -1.52 -3.08
C THR A 83 -12.85 -1.81 -2.73
N THR A 84 -12.67 -2.84 -1.91
CA THR A 84 -11.36 -3.31 -1.48
C THR A 84 -10.58 -3.93 -2.65
N ASP A 85 -11.27 -4.66 -3.53
CA ASP A 85 -10.65 -5.29 -4.70
C ASP A 85 -10.15 -4.24 -5.69
N GLU A 86 -10.89 -3.14 -5.90
CA GLU A 86 -10.44 -2.02 -6.72
C GLU A 86 -9.18 -1.36 -6.17
N ALA A 87 -9.08 -1.17 -4.85
CA ALA A 87 -7.87 -0.64 -4.22
C ALA A 87 -6.67 -1.56 -4.45
N ILE A 88 -6.86 -2.87 -4.31
CA ILE A 88 -5.81 -3.87 -4.55
C ILE A 88 -5.37 -3.85 -6.01
N LEU A 89 -6.31 -3.97 -6.94
CA LEU A 89 -6.03 -3.96 -8.38
C LEU A 89 -5.40 -2.65 -8.84
N ALA A 90 -5.79 -1.52 -8.24
CA ALA A 90 -5.21 -0.22 -8.52
C ALA A 90 -3.73 -0.16 -8.13
N VAL A 91 -3.37 -0.71 -6.97
CA VAL A 91 -1.97 -0.78 -6.50
C VAL A 91 -1.16 -1.75 -7.35
N GLU A 92 -1.66 -2.97 -7.57
CA GLU A 92 -0.96 -4.01 -8.34
C GLU A 92 -0.77 -3.61 -9.80
N GLY A 93 -1.82 -3.10 -10.44
CA GLY A 93 -1.80 -2.72 -11.86
C GLY A 93 -0.98 -1.46 -12.16
N ASN A 94 -0.68 -0.64 -11.15
CA ASN A 94 0.04 0.62 -11.32
C ASN A 94 1.33 0.72 -10.52
N PHE A 95 1.83 -0.40 -9.98
CA PHE A 95 3.06 -0.41 -9.22
C PHE A 95 4.25 0.08 -10.07
N GLY A 96 4.93 1.13 -9.60
CA GLY A 96 6.09 1.69 -10.29
C GLY A 96 5.77 2.46 -11.58
N ARG A 97 4.50 2.74 -11.87
CA ARG A 97 4.13 3.62 -12.99
C ARG A 97 4.37 5.08 -12.63
N SER A 98 4.74 5.86 -13.63
CA SER A 98 4.95 7.29 -13.49
C SER A 98 3.71 8.09 -13.88
N LEU A 99 3.42 9.14 -13.12
CA LEU A 99 2.38 10.12 -13.41
C LEU A 99 3.01 11.51 -13.40
N ALA A 100 2.79 12.28 -14.47
CA ALA A 100 3.35 13.62 -14.65
C ALA A 100 4.88 13.67 -14.41
N GLY A 101 5.60 12.69 -14.97
CA GLY A 101 7.06 12.62 -14.92
C GLY A 101 7.67 12.08 -13.61
N LYS A 102 6.85 11.73 -12.59
CA LYS A 102 7.34 11.12 -11.35
C LYS A 102 6.80 9.71 -11.16
N THR A 103 7.66 8.79 -10.73
CA THR A 103 7.28 7.42 -10.37
C THR A 103 6.53 7.42 -9.05
N MET A 104 5.27 6.98 -9.09
CA MET A 104 4.43 6.92 -7.90
C MET A 104 4.74 5.67 -7.08
N ARG A 105 4.74 5.83 -5.76
CA ARG A 105 4.76 4.71 -4.83
C ARG A 105 3.37 4.56 -4.23
N LEU A 106 2.73 3.43 -4.49
CA LEU A 106 1.38 3.14 -4.02
C LEU A 106 1.45 2.10 -2.89
N GLU A 107 0.75 2.36 -1.80
CA GLU A 107 0.66 1.42 -0.67
C GLU A 107 -0.78 1.32 -0.18
N LEU A 108 -1.25 0.12 0.13
CA LEU A 108 -2.54 -0.06 0.78
C LEU A 108 -2.50 0.55 2.19
N GLY A 109 -3.52 1.32 2.52
CA GLY A 109 -3.66 1.95 3.82
C GLY A 109 -3.86 0.93 4.93
N ARG A 110 -3.27 1.20 6.09
CA ARG A 110 -3.64 0.47 7.31
C ARG A 110 -5.01 0.98 7.75
N MET A 111 -5.99 0.09 7.89
CA MET A 111 -7.10 0.38 8.78
C MET A 111 -6.50 0.65 10.18
N PRO A 112 -6.74 1.80 10.83
CA PRO A 112 -6.73 1.80 12.28
C PRO A 112 -7.70 0.72 12.72
N ARG A 113 -7.33 -0.09 13.71
CA ARG A 113 -8.12 -1.23 14.19
C ARG A 113 -9.61 -0.84 14.34
N LEU A 114 -10.42 -1.13 13.33
CA LEU A 114 -11.86 -1.23 13.53
C LEU A 114 -12.04 -2.52 14.31
N LYS A 115 -12.66 -2.40 15.49
CA LYS A 115 -13.08 -3.53 16.32
C LYS A 115 -13.73 -4.56 15.41
N GLU A 116 -13.33 -5.81 15.60
CA GLU A 116 -13.73 -6.96 14.78
C GLU A 116 -15.20 -6.90 14.38
N GLU A 117 -15.48 -6.71 13.10
CA GLU A 117 -16.70 -7.25 12.53
C GLU A 117 -16.53 -7.55 11.05
N ARG A 118 -16.43 -8.86 10.80
CA ARG A 118 -16.89 -9.60 9.62
C ARG A 118 -16.62 -8.97 8.25
N LEU A 119 -15.45 -9.25 7.65
CA LEU A 119 -15.38 -9.40 6.19
C LEU A 119 -14.42 -10.53 5.80
N SER A 120 -15.01 -11.50 5.11
CA SER A 120 -14.43 -12.73 4.58
C SER A 120 -13.58 -12.47 3.33
N THR A 121 -12.41 -13.13 3.31
CA THR A 121 -11.68 -13.66 2.13
C THR A 121 -11.26 -12.72 1.00
N ASN A 122 -9.97 -12.33 1.01
CA ASN A 122 -8.93 -12.67 0.02
C ASN A 122 -7.79 -11.63 0.10
N ILE A 123 -6.56 -12.10 0.33
CA ILE A 123 -5.41 -11.25 0.72
C ILE A 123 -4.46 -11.02 -0.48
N THR A 124 -3.48 -10.09 -0.50
CA THR A 124 -2.13 -10.37 0.08
C THR A 124 -1.07 -9.22 0.03
N THR A 125 -0.79 -8.53 1.15
CA THR A 125 0.48 -7.76 1.38
C THR A 125 1.11 -8.22 2.70
N ALA A 126 2.42 -8.44 2.82
CA ALA A 126 3.02 -8.91 4.08
C ALA A 126 3.61 -7.77 4.95
N VAL A 127 3.22 -7.70 6.22
CA VAL A 127 3.87 -6.87 7.24
C VAL A 127 4.90 -7.72 7.97
N ILE A 128 6.16 -7.30 7.95
CA ILE A 128 7.22 -7.91 8.77
C ILE A 128 7.49 -7.01 9.97
N GLY A 129 7.05 -7.41 11.16
CA GLY A 129 7.41 -6.71 12.40
C GLY A 129 8.90 -6.88 12.74
N ASN A 130 9.46 -5.94 13.52
CA ASN A 130 10.75 -6.10 14.21
C ASN A 130 12.03 -6.16 13.34
N LEU A 131 12.00 -5.51 12.17
CA LEU A 131 13.21 -5.33 11.36
C LEU A 131 14.13 -4.27 11.98
N PRO A 132 15.46 -4.49 12.04
CA PRO A 132 16.41 -3.46 12.43
C PRO A 132 16.42 -2.31 11.41
N ARG A 133 16.81 -1.10 11.82
CA ARG A 133 16.82 0.11 10.98
C ARG A 133 17.71 0.02 9.71
N ARG A 134 18.55 -1.02 9.59
CA ARG A 134 19.45 -1.29 8.46
C ARG A 134 19.20 -2.67 7.84
N ALA A 135 17.97 -2.95 7.42
CA ALA A 135 17.70 -4.11 6.58
C ALA A 135 17.57 -3.63 5.13
N THR A 136 18.56 -3.96 4.29
CA THR A 136 18.51 -3.79 2.84
C THR A 136 18.21 -5.15 2.21
N ILE A 137 17.44 -5.14 1.12
CA ILE A 137 17.09 -6.33 0.34
C ILE A 137 18.09 -6.37 -0.82
N GLU A 138 18.93 -7.39 -0.91
CA GLU A 138 19.74 -7.71 -2.11
C GLU A 138 18.94 -8.58 -3.08
#